data_AF-A0S5T3-F1
#
_entry.id   AF-A0S5T3-F1
#
_cell.length_a   1.000
_cell.length_b   1.000
_cell.length_c   1.000
_cell.angle_alpha   90.00
_cell.angle_beta   90.00
_cell.angle_gamma   90.00
#
_symmetry.space_group_name_H-M   'P 1'
#
loop_
_entity.id
_entity.type
_entity.pdbx_description
1 polymer ?
#
loop_
_entity_poly.entity_id
_entity_poly.type
_entity_poly.pdbx_seq_one_letter_code
_entity_poly.pdbx_strand_id
1 'polypeptide(L)'
;TGKLHYPRHECISAYDEELAFFGLIPEIIGDCCYEEYKDRRRENAERLQDDADTDNTGESTLPTMTARQRVWRAFENPHTSTMALVFYYVTGFFIAVSVIANVVETVPCGSSPGHIKELPCGERYAVAFFCLDTACVMIFTVEYLLRLAAAPSRYRFVRSVMSIIDVVAILPYYIGL
;
A
#
# COMPACT_ATOMS: atom_id res chain seq x y z
N THR A 1 41.28 -11.65 1.28
CA THR A 1 40.62 -12.64 0.40
C THR A 1 40.74 -12.30 -1.09
N GLY A 2 41.36 -11.18 -1.50
CA GLY A 2 41.49 -10.81 -2.93
C GLY A 2 40.17 -10.50 -3.64
N LYS A 3 39.07 -10.47 -2.89
CA LYS A 3 37.72 -10.12 -3.35
C LYS A 3 37.23 -8.95 -2.52
N LEU A 4 36.51 -8.04 -3.18
CA LEU A 4 35.88 -6.91 -2.52
C LEU A 4 34.53 -7.35 -1.95
N HIS A 5 34.22 -6.95 -0.73
CA HIS A 5 32.97 -7.29 -0.06
C HIS A 5 32.25 -6.00 0.35
N TYR A 6 30.93 -5.99 0.17
CA TYR A 6 30.09 -4.88 0.57
C TYR A 6 29.75 -4.96 2.09
N PRO A 7 30.12 -3.96 2.90
CA PRO A 7 29.80 -3.91 4.33
C PRO A 7 28.35 -3.43 4.57
N ARG A 8 27.53 -4.26 5.21
CA ARG A 8 26.09 -4.00 5.43
C ARG A 8 25.76 -2.78 6.29
N HIS A 9 26.69 -2.36 7.13
CA HIS A 9 26.53 -1.24 8.06
C HIS A 9 26.88 0.11 7.43
N GLU A 10 27.46 0.10 6.23
CA GLU A 10 27.88 1.32 5.54
C GLU A 10 26.75 1.89 4.68
N CYS A 11 26.73 3.21 4.54
CA CYS A 11 25.82 3.86 3.61
C CYS A 11 26.19 3.48 2.17
N ILE A 12 25.19 3.10 1.37
CA ILE A 12 25.42 2.69 -0.03
C ILE A 12 25.93 3.84 -0.90
N SER A 13 25.49 5.08 -0.65
CA SER A 13 25.99 6.27 -1.36
C SER A 13 27.46 6.51 -1.07
N ALA A 14 27.85 6.47 0.22
CA ALA A 14 29.24 6.65 0.62
C ALA A 14 30.14 5.54 0.06
N TYR A 15 29.65 4.29 0.07
CA TYR A 15 30.39 3.17 -0.50
C TYR A 15 30.59 3.32 -2.02
N ASP A 16 29.57 3.76 -2.76
CA ASP A 16 29.67 4.03 -4.20
C ASP A 16 30.64 5.18 -4.52
N GLU A 17 30.66 6.23 -3.68
CA GLU A 17 31.62 7.34 -3.80
C GLU A 17 33.06 6.86 -3.60
N GLU A 18 33.31 6.00 -2.62
CA GLU A 18 34.63 5.39 -2.40
C GLU A 18 35.03 4.48 -3.57
N LEU A 19 34.12 3.65 -4.09
CA LEU A 19 34.37 2.85 -5.29
C LEU A 19 34.78 3.74 -6.47
N ALA A 20 34.05 4.84 -6.70
CA ALA A 20 34.37 5.79 -7.75
C ALA A 20 35.70 6.51 -7.50
N PHE A 21 35.98 6.90 -6.25
CA PHE A 21 37.23 7.54 -5.83
C PHE A 21 38.45 6.67 -6.13
N PHE A 22 38.35 5.37 -5.85
CA PHE A 22 39.40 4.39 -6.16
C PHE A 22 39.35 3.86 -7.60
N GLY A 23 38.37 4.27 -8.41
CA GLY A 23 38.18 3.83 -9.78
C GLY A 23 37.83 2.34 -9.91
N LEU A 24 37.19 1.77 -8.90
CA LEU A 24 36.77 0.37 -8.87
C LEU A 24 35.38 0.22 -9.49
N ILE A 25 35.23 -0.78 -10.36
CA ILE A 25 33.94 -1.13 -10.95
C ILE A 25 33.12 -1.99 -9.98
N PRO A 26 31.81 -1.74 -9.79
CA PRO A 26 30.97 -2.49 -8.85
C PRO A 26 30.92 -4.01 -9.09
N GLU A 27 31.21 -4.46 -10.31
CA GLU A 27 31.25 -5.87 -10.71
C GLU A 27 32.42 -6.65 -10.07
N ILE A 28 33.36 -5.98 -9.40
CA ILE A 28 34.45 -6.63 -8.65
C ILE A 28 34.01 -7.13 -7.26
N ILE A 29 32.82 -6.72 -6.81
CA ILE A 29 32.24 -7.17 -5.55
C ILE A 29 31.93 -8.67 -5.68
N GLY A 30 32.38 -9.46 -4.70
CA GLY A 30 32.19 -10.91 -4.73
C GLY A 30 30.72 -11.33 -4.66
N ASP A 31 30.39 -12.45 -5.30
CA ASP A 31 29.03 -13.01 -5.42
C ASP A 31 28.25 -13.10 -4.09
N CYS A 32 28.95 -13.34 -2.98
CA CYS A 32 28.35 -13.41 -1.65
C CYS A 32 27.68 -12.11 -1.17
N CYS A 33 28.07 -10.96 -1.75
CA CYS A 33 27.57 -9.64 -1.35
C CYS A 33 26.99 -8.83 -2.52
N TYR A 34 27.13 -9.33 -3.76
CA TYR A 34 26.81 -8.59 -4.97
C TYR A 34 25.32 -8.27 -5.10
N GLU A 35 24.43 -9.25 -4.88
CA GLU A 35 22.99 -9.01 -4.96
C GLU A 35 22.50 -8.03 -3.89
N GLU A 36 23.02 -8.13 -2.67
CA GLU A 36 22.64 -7.20 -1.59
C GLU A 36 23.10 -5.76 -1.87
N TYR A 37 24.33 -5.60 -2.38
CA TYR A 37 24.83 -4.31 -2.84
C TYR A 37 23.92 -3.72 -3.94
N LYS A 38 23.58 -4.55 -4.94
CA LYS A 38 22.75 -4.16 -6.08
C LYS A 38 21.33 -3.74 -5.67
N ASP A 39 20.70 -4.48 -4.76
CA ASP A 39 19.37 -4.15 -4.23
C ASP A 39 19.40 -2.83 -3.46
N ARG A 40 20.39 -2.64 -2.58
CA ARG A 40 20.55 -1.39 -1.80
C ARG A 40 20.84 -0.19 -2.69
N ARG A 41 21.62 -0.37 -3.75
CA ARG A 41 21.92 0.69 -4.72
C ARG A 41 20.67 1.09 -5.49
N ARG A 42 19.86 0.12 -5.89
CA ARG A 42 18.58 0.37 -6.56
C ARG A 42 17.61 1.12 -5.64
N GLU A 43 17.43 0.65 -4.40
CA GLU A 43 16.56 1.30 -3.42
C GLU A 43 16.98 2.75 -3.16
N ASN A 44 18.30 3.00 -3.03
CA ASN A 44 18.81 4.36 -2.84
C ASN A 44 18.61 5.25 -4.07
N ALA A 45 18.76 4.69 -5.28
CA ALA A 45 18.49 5.43 -6.52
C ALA A 45 17.00 5.77 -6.68
N GLU A 46 16.09 4.86 -6.31
CA GLU A 46 14.65 5.12 -6.29
C GLU A 46 14.31 6.24 -5.29
N ARG A 47 14.90 6.22 -4.08
CA ARG A 47 14.72 7.30 -3.09
C ARG A 47 15.25 8.65 -3.57
N LEU A 48 16.44 8.68 -4.16
CA LEU A 48 17.02 9.91 -4.73
C LEU A 48 16.18 10.45 -5.89
N GLN A 49 15.56 9.57 -6.68
CA GLN A 49 14.65 9.97 -7.75
C GLN A 49 13.35 10.56 -7.19
N ASP A 50 12.78 9.96 -6.14
CA ASP A 50 11.60 10.51 -5.44
C ASP A 50 11.91 11.88 -4.81
N ASP A 51 13.09 12.05 -4.22
CA ASP A 51 13.57 13.32 -3.67
C ASP A 51 13.81 14.36 -4.79
N ALA A 52 14.41 13.95 -5.91
CA ALA A 52 14.64 14.82 -7.06
C ALA A 52 13.32 15.23 -7.76
N ASP A 53 12.34 14.34 -7.87
CA ASP A 53 10.99 14.68 -8.35
C ASP A 53 10.31 15.64 -7.36
N THR A 54 10.62 15.54 -6.06
CA THR A 54 10.17 16.49 -5.04
C THR A 54 10.83 17.87 -5.24
N ASP A 55 12.12 17.93 -5.56
CA ASP A 55 12.91 19.16 -5.71
C ASP A 55 12.75 19.84 -7.09
N ASN A 56 12.54 19.08 -8.16
CA ASN A 56 12.26 19.62 -9.51
C ASN A 56 10.85 20.26 -9.58
N THR A 57 10.01 20.02 -8.56
CA THR A 57 8.77 20.77 -8.33
C THR A 57 9.00 22.04 -7.48
N GLY A 58 10.25 22.34 -7.09
CA GLY A 58 10.65 23.32 -6.08
C GLY A 58 11.46 24.54 -6.57
N GLU A 59 12.07 24.53 -7.76
CA GLU A 59 12.86 25.68 -8.27
C GLU A 59 12.07 26.65 -9.18
N SER A 60 10.80 26.88 -8.85
CA SER A 60 10.04 28.02 -9.32
C SER A 60 9.02 28.41 -8.26
N THR A 61 9.40 29.34 -7.37
CA THR A 61 8.50 30.04 -6.42
C THR A 61 7.48 29.15 -5.70
N LEU A 62 7.80 28.68 -4.48
CA LEU A 62 6.89 28.08 -3.49
C LEU A 62 5.38 28.31 -3.83
N PRO A 63 4.72 27.40 -4.56
CA PRO A 63 3.28 27.43 -4.59
C PRO A 63 2.85 26.76 -3.28
N THR A 64 2.06 27.47 -2.48
CA THR A 64 1.32 26.88 -1.36
C THR A 64 0.80 25.51 -1.80
N MET A 65 1.29 24.42 -1.20
CA MET A 65 0.82 23.07 -1.56
C MET A 65 -0.69 23.09 -1.52
N THR A 66 -1.32 22.83 -2.66
CA THR A 66 -2.79 22.79 -2.71
C THR A 66 -3.25 21.68 -1.76
N ALA A 67 -4.39 21.87 -1.08
CA ALA A 67 -4.94 20.85 -0.19
C ALA A 67 -5.02 19.47 -0.88
N ARG A 68 -5.28 19.46 -2.20
CA ARG A 68 -5.23 18.28 -3.06
C ARG A 68 -3.89 17.56 -3.07
N GLN A 69 -2.77 18.28 -3.24
CA GLN A 69 -1.42 17.69 -3.23
C GLN A 69 -1.04 17.17 -1.84
N ARG A 70 -1.49 17.82 -0.77
CA ARG A 70 -1.25 17.38 0.60
C ARG A 70 -1.99 16.08 0.92
N VAL A 71 -3.25 15.98 0.47
CA VAL A 71 -4.06 14.75 0.59
C VAL A 71 -3.48 13.64 -0.28
N TRP A 72 -3.06 13.93 -1.51
CA TRP A 72 -2.41 12.94 -2.38
C TRP A 72 -1.13 12.35 -1.76
N ARG A 73 -0.22 13.19 -1.25
CA ARG A 73 0.97 12.69 -0.52
C ARG A 73 0.60 11.85 0.69
N ALA A 74 -0.45 12.21 1.42
CA ALA A 74 -0.90 11.44 2.57
C ALA A 74 -1.42 10.04 2.15
N PHE A 75 -1.88 9.86 0.91
CA PHE A 75 -2.27 8.53 0.41
C PHE A 75 -1.07 7.70 -0.08
N GLU A 76 -0.11 8.30 -0.78
CA GLU A 76 1.05 7.57 -1.32
C GLU A 76 2.03 7.15 -0.21
N ASN A 77 2.16 7.95 0.84
CA ASN A 77 3.17 7.78 1.88
C ASN A 77 2.54 7.78 3.29
N PRO A 78 1.92 6.67 3.72
CA PRO A 78 1.24 6.53 5.02
C PRO A 78 2.11 6.88 6.24
N HIS A 79 3.44 6.70 6.14
CA HIS A 79 4.39 6.94 7.21
C HIS A 79 4.86 8.39 7.36
N THR A 80 4.56 9.27 6.40
CA THR A 80 5.14 10.63 6.36
C THR A 80 4.32 11.68 7.08
N SER A 81 3.03 11.42 7.36
CA SER A 81 2.19 12.40 8.08
C SER A 81 1.20 11.73 9.04
N THR A 82 0.87 12.44 10.13
CA THR A 82 -0.14 11.98 11.11
C THR A 82 -1.50 11.71 10.47
N MET A 83 -1.89 12.50 9.46
CA MET A 83 -3.14 12.30 8.71
C MET A 83 -3.11 10.97 7.94
N ALA A 84 -1.99 10.70 7.27
CA ALA A 84 -1.76 9.49 6.50
C ALA A 84 -1.79 8.23 7.39
N LEU A 85 -1.25 8.34 8.61
CA LEU A 85 -1.26 7.29 9.61
C LEU A 85 -2.68 6.98 10.11
N VAL A 86 -3.52 8.00 10.33
CA VAL A 86 -4.92 7.81 10.73
C VAL A 86 -5.69 7.06 9.64
N PHE A 87 -5.56 7.47 8.38
CA PHE A 87 -6.17 6.75 7.27
C PHE A 87 -5.70 5.30 7.20
N TYR A 88 -4.39 5.07 7.28
CA TYR A 88 -3.82 3.72 7.29
C TYR A 88 -4.45 2.80 8.35
N TYR A 89 -4.53 3.25 9.60
CA TYR A 89 -5.12 2.42 10.66
C TYR A 89 -6.63 2.23 10.52
N VAL A 90 -7.36 3.26 10.08
CA VAL A 90 -8.81 3.16 9.85
C VAL A 90 -9.11 2.18 8.72
N THR A 91 -8.46 2.34 7.57
CA THR A 91 -8.59 1.42 6.43
C THR A 91 -8.23 0.00 6.83
N GLY A 92 -7.09 -0.20 7.50
CA GLY A 92 -6.64 -1.51 7.96
C GLY A 92 -7.63 -2.18 8.94
N PHE A 93 -8.23 -1.40 9.83
CA PHE A 93 -9.27 -1.90 10.74
C PHE A 93 -10.50 -2.41 9.98
N PHE A 94 -11.02 -1.64 9.02
CA PHE A 94 -12.18 -2.05 8.23
C PHE A 94 -11.89 -3.24 7.32
N ILE A 95 -10.68 -3.36 6.75
CA ILE A 95 -10.24 -4.56 6.01
C ILE A 95 -10.25 -5.78 6.92
N ALA A 96 -9.72 -5.67 8.14
CA ALA A 96 -9.73 -6.77 9.08
C ALA A 96 -11.17 -7.19 9.43
N VAL A 97 -12.05 -6.23 9.71
CA VAL A 97 -13.46 -6.50 10.00
C VAL A 97 -14.15 -7.18 8.82
N SER A 98 -13.96 -6.70 7.58
CA SER A 98 -14.60 -7.31 6.40
C SER A 98 -14.10 -8.73 6.15
N VAL A 99 -12.79 -8.98 6.30
CA VAL A 99 -12.23 -10.33 6.14
C VAL A 99 -12.77 -11.27 7.22
N ILE A 100 -12.83 -10.82 8.47
CA ILE A 100 -13.37 -11.63 9.57
C ILE A 100 -14.86 -11.91 9.33
N ALA A 101 -15.64 -10.91 8.91
CA ALA A 101 -17.06 -11.10 8.61
C ALA A 101 -17.27 -12.14 7.50
N ASN A 102 -16.55 -12.01 6.38
CA ASN A 102 -16.59 -12.98 5.28
C ASN A 102 -16.25 -14.41 5.74
N VAL A 103 -15.24 -14.54 6.61
CA VAL A 103 -14.88 -15.86 7.17
C VAL A 103 -16.02 -16.38 8.05
N VAL A 104 -16.51 -15.58 9.00
CA VAL A 104 -17.57 -16.00 9.93
C VAL A 104 -18.87 -16.34 9.19
N GLU A 105 -19.19 -15.64 8.11
CA GLU A 105 -20.38 -15.92 7.28
C GLU A 105 -20.40 -17.36 6.79
N THR A 106 -19.23 -17.92 6.45
CA THR A 106 -19.07 -19.30 5.97
C THR A 106 -19.03 -20.36 7.07
N VAL A 107 -18.86 -19.97 8.34
CA VAL A 107 -18.73 -20.91 9.47
C VAL A 107 -20.13 -21.38 9.93
N PRO A 108 -20.30 -22.66 10.31
CA PRO A 108 -21.56 -23.14 10.88
C PRO A 108 -21.83 -22.53 12.28
N CYS A 109 -23.03 -21.99 12.47
CA CYS A 109 -23.49 -21.33 13.70
C CYS A 109 -24.53 -22.16 14.49
N GLY A 110 -24.49 -23.48 14.33
CA GLY A 110 -25.35 -24.44 15.03
C GLY A 110 -26.72 -24.66 14.37
N SER A 111 -27.46 -25.64 14.90
CA SER A 111 -28.73 -26.10 14.33
C SER A 111 -29.90 -25.16 14.66
N SER A 112 -30.77 -24.92 13.68
CA SER A 112 -32.06 -24.27 13.89
C SER A 112 -33.06 -25.27 14.49
N PRO A 113 -33.97 -24.87 15.41
CA PRO A 113 -34.96 -25.78 15.98
C PRO A 113 -35.85 -26.35 14.86
N GLY A 114 -35.61 -27.62 14.49
CA GLY A 114 -36.35 -28.34 13.45
C GLY A 114 -35.54 -28.75 12.21
N HIS A 115 -34.25 -28.40 12.10
CA HIS A 115 -33.39 -28.85 10.99
C HIS A 115 -32.18 -29.67 11.49
N ILE A 116 -31.90 -30.79 10.81
CA ILE A 116 -30.79 -31.72 11.13
C ILE A 116 -29.43 -31.18 10.65
N LYS A 117 -29.42 -30.23 9.70
CA LYS A 117 -28.19 -29.63 9.17
C LYS A 117 -27.78 -28.39 9.98
N GLU A 118 -26.48 -28.26 10.23
CA GLU A 118 -25.90 -27.03 10.77
C GLU A 118 -26.06 -25.89 9.75
N LEU A 119 -26.54 -24.73 10.21
CA LEU A 119 -26.76 -23.56 9.36
C LEU A 119 -25.54 -22.64 9.45
N PRO A 120 -25.03 -22.10 8.33
CA PRO A 120 -23.98 -21.08 8.35
C PRO A 120 -24.44 -19.83 9.11
N CYS A 121 -23.49 -19.14 9.73
CA CYS A 121 -23.74 -17.89 10.46
C CYS A 121 -24.35 -16.82 9.54
N GLY A 122 -23.98 -16.81 8.26
CA GLY A 122 -24.55 -15.92 7.24
C GLY A 122 -26.06 -16.05 7.11
N GLU A 123 -26.60 -17.26 7.07
CA GLU A 123 -28.06 -17.46 6.96
C GLU A 123 -28.79 -17.13 8.27
N ARG A 124 -28.18 -17.47 9.42
CA ARG A 124 -28.79 -17.23 10.73
C ARG A 124 -28.86 -15.74 11.08
N TYR A 125 -27.85 -14.97 10.70
CA TYR A 125 -27.73 -13.54 10.97
C TYR A 125 -27.67 -12.72 9.68
N ALA A 126 -28.44 -13.10 8.66
CA ALA A 126 -28.40 -12.51 7.33
C ALA A 126 -28.53 -10.98 7.33
N VAL A 127 -29.43 -10.43 8.15
CA VAL A 127 -29.61 -8.97 8.25
C VAL A 127 -28.38 -8.28 8.86
N ALA A 128 -27.72 -8.90 9.83
CA ALA A 128 -26.55 -8.33 10.48
C ALA A 128 -25.34 -8.33 9.53
N PHE A 129 -25.10 -9.44 8.84
CA PHE A 129 -24.04 -9.54 7.83
C PHE A 129 -24.30 -8.62 6.65
N PHE A 130 -25.53 -8.57 6.13
CA PHE A 130 -25.90 -7.64 5.06
C PHE A 130 -25.61 -6.19 5.45
N CYS A 131 -26.02 -5.76 6.66
CA CYS A 131 -25.74 -4.40 7.14
C CYS A 131 -24.23 -4.12 7.27
N LEU A 132 -23.46 -5.11 7.76
CA LEU A 132 -22.01 -5.00 7.91
C LEU A 132 -21.32 -4.87 6.55
N ASP A 133 -21.65 -5.75 5.60
CA ASP A 133 -21.07 -5.74 4.25
C ASP A 133 -21.42 -4.45 3.51
N THR A 134 -22.67 -4.00 3.62
CA THR A 134 -23.11 -2.71 3.07
C THR A 134 -22.26 -1.57 3.64
N ALA A 135 -22.05 -1.55 4.96
CA ALA A 135 -21.27 -0.51 5.62
C ALA A 135 -19.79 -0.54 5.20
N CYS A 136 -19.17 -1.73 5.16
CA CYS A 136 -17.79 -1.92 4.71
C CYS A 136 -17.60 -1.47 3.26
N VAL A 137 -18.47 -1.89 2.35
CA VAL A 137 -18.42 -1.51 0.94
C VAL A 137 -18.63 -0.02 0.75
N MET A 138 -19.56 0.59 1.48
CA MET A 138 -19.78 2.04 1.46
C MET A 138 -18.51 2.80 1.90
N ILE A 139 -17.85 2.35 2.96
CA ILE A 139 -16.61 2.98 3.46
C ILE A 139 -15.48 2.85 2.43
N PHE A 140 -15.23 1.65 1.89
CA PHE A 140 -14.21 1.46 0.86
C PHE A 140 -14.52 2.24 -0.42
N THR A 141 -15.79 2.36 -0.80
CA THR A 141 -16.21 3.19 -1.93
C THR A 141 -15.90 4.67 -1.68
N VAL A 142 -16.22 5.20 -0.49
CA VAL A 142 -15.90 6.59 -0.13
C VAL A 142 -14.39 6.80 -0.10
N GLU A 143 -13.63 5.89 0.51
CA GLU A 143 -12.17 5.95 0.54
C GLU A 143 -11.57 5.98 -0.86
N TYR A 144 -12.03 5.09 -1.74
CA TYR A 144 -11.63 5.03 -3.13
C TYR A 144 -11.93 6.34 -3.88
N LEU A 145 -13.12 6.90 -3.70
CA LEU A 145 -13.51 8.18 -4.31
C LEU A 145 -12.68 9.35 -3.79
N LEU A 146 -12.34 9.37 -2.50
CA LEU A 146 -11.46 10.38 -1.91
C LEU A 146 -10.05 10.28 -2.52
N ARG A 147 -9.51 9.07 -2.69
CA ARG A 147 -8.22 8.85 -3.37
C ARG A 147 -8.27 9.31 -4.83
N LEU A 148 -9.33 8.95 -5.55
CA LEU A 148 -9.54 9.34 -6.94
C LEU A 148 -9.68 10.87 -7.11
N ALA A 149 -10.36 11.54 -6.17
CA ALA A 149 -10.52 13.00 -6.18
C ALA A 149 -9.22 13.73 -5.83
N ALA A 150 -8.40 13.16 -4.93
CA ALA A 150 -7.09 13.68 -4.58
C ALA A 150 -6.05 13.48 -5.70
N ALA A 151 -6.23 12.46 -6.55
CA ALA A 151 -5.29 12.10 -7.60
C ALA A 151 -5.02 13.25 -8.60
N PRO A 152 -3.74 13.59 -8.88
CA PRO A 152 -3.40 14.61 -9.87
C PRO A 152 -3.79 14.18 -11.29
N SER A 153 -3.75 12.88 -11.59
CA SER A 153 -4.22 12.30 -12.84
C SER A 153 -5.11 11.08 -12.58
N ARG A 154 -6.43 11.30 -12.64
CA ARG A 154 -7.46 10.28 -12.35
C ARG A 154 -7.28 9.00 -13.18
N TYR A 155 -6.96 9.15 -14.46
CA TYR A 155 -6.79 8.01 -15.37
C TYR A 155 -5.58 7.14 -15.02
N ARG A 156 -4.47 7.75 -14.58
CA ARG A 156 -3.29 7.01 -14.11
C ARG A 156 -3.58 6.29 -12.79
N PHE A 157 -4.32 6.95 -11.89
CA PHE A 157 -4.73 6.35 -10.63
C PHE A 157 -5.62 5.12 -10.84
N VAL A 158 -6.68 5.22 -11.65
CA VAL A 158 -7.60 4.09 -11.94
C VAL A 158 -6.86 2.88 -12.55
N ARG A 159 -5.78 3.10 -13.30
CA ARG A 159 -4.94 2.04 -13.88
C ARG A 159 -3.85 1.50 -12.94
N SER A 160 -3.66 2.10 -11.77
CA SER A 160 -2.69 1.60 -10.80
C SER A 160 -3.16 0.29 -10.17
N VAL A 161 -2.22 -0.61 -9.85
CA VAL A 161 -2.53 -1.91 -9.25
C VAL A 161 -3.28 -1.75 -7.93
N MET A 162 -2.87 -0.79 -7.09
CA MET A 162 -3.53 -0.50 -5.81
C MET A 162 -4.98 -0.07 -6.00
N SER A 163 -5.25 0.83 -6.94
CA SER A 163 -6.62 1.24 -7.28
C SER A 163 -7.45 0.09 -7.85
N ILE A 164 -6.85 -0.86 -8.57
CA ILE A 164 -7.58 -2.01 -9.11
C ILE A 164 -8.00 -2.95 -7.97
N ILE A 165 -7.10 -3.18 -6.99
CA ILE A 165 -7.40 -3.98 -5.80
C ILE A 165 -8.59 -3.40 -5.05
N ASP A 166 -8.60 -2.08 -4.81
CA ASP A 166 -9.71 -1.39 -4.13
C ASP A 166 -11.05 -1.62 -4.85
N VAL A 167 -11.09 -1.54 -6.18
CA VAL A 167 -12.31 -1.76 -6.98
C VAL A 167 -12.74 -3.22 -6.94
N VAL A 168 -11.79 -4.15 -7.11
CA VAL A 168 -12.09 -5.59 -7.09
C VAL A 168 -12.59 -6.04 -5.71
N ALA A 169 -12.17 -5.40 -4.63
CA ALA A 169 -12.62 -5.72 -3.27
C ALA A 169 -14.11 -5.40 -3.05
N ILE A 170 -14.65 -4.35 -3.69
CA ILE A 170 -16.06 -3.95 -3.53
C ILE A 170 -16.98 -4.49 -4.64
N LEU A 171 -16.42 -4.85 -5.80
CA LEU A 171 -17.17 -5.22 -6.99
C LEU A 171 -18.13 -6.43 -6.80
N PRO A 172 -17.75 -7.53 -6.12
CA PRO A 172 -18.63 -8.68 -5.95
C PRO A 172 -19.95 -8.33 -5.25
N TYR A 173 -19.90 -7.44 -4.26
CA TYR A 173 -21.08 -6.98 -3.53
C TYR A 173 -22.04 -6.20 -4.43
N TYR A 174 -21.52 -5.29 -5.27
CA TYR A 174 -22.35 -4.53 -6.21
C TYR A 174 -22.96 -5.39 -7.33
N ILE A 175 -22.31 -6.50 -7.71
CA ILE A 175 -22.83 -7.44 -8.71
C ILE A 175 -23.91 -8.36 -8.10
N GLY A 176 -23.76 -8.71 -6.82
CA GLY A 176 -24.68 -9.61 -6.12
C GLY A 176 -25.96 -8.97 -5.60
N LEU A 177 -26.07 -7.63 -5.69
CA LEU A 177 -27.21 -6.82 -5.24
C LEU A 177 -28.38 -6.82 -6.23
#